data_AF-A0A9D1VWT3-F1
#
_entry.id   AF-A0A9D1VWT3-F1
#
_cell.length_a   1.000
_cell.length_b   1.000
_cell.length_c   1.000
_cell.angle_alpha   90.00
_cell.angle_beta   90.00
_cell.angle_gamma   90.00
#
_symmetry.space_group_name_H-M   'P 1'
#
loop_
_entity.id
_entity.type
_entity.pdbx_description
1 polymer ?
#
loop_
_entity_poly.entity_id
_entity_poly.type
_entity_poly.pdbx_seq_one_letter_code
_entity_poly.pdbx_strand_id
1 'polypeptide(L)'
;MCGRQKDMLPIGIENFKEIRTEGYYYVDKTGLIRDLLTRRSKVNLFTRPRRFGKSLNMSMLQSFFEYGGEKTLFDGLEISKEPDLCEKYMGKYPVISVSLKSVNGADYETARALMCSVIGEEALRFYDSLDGSERLNEAEKERYRQLIDIDRKGNEGFAMPDAVLMGSLRLLSALLEKHFGEKVIILIDEYDVPLAKAEEKGYYNEMVLLIRNIFEQALKTNNSLYFAVLTGCMRVSRESIFTGLNNLKVLSVTSVRFDEYFGFTDQEVRRMLEYYGLSGKYDTVKQWYDGYRFGNVDVYCPWDVISYCDELTDDPSAGPKDYWSNTSSNDVVRRLLEKSTAAMRDDIERLISGESVTKEVNEELTYNDLYSRAENVWSVLFTTGYLTQRGKADGEFRRLAIPNREIQNIFMNQIREWMQAKVREDGARLQEFCEALKNADTGSVQSIFTGFLGETISIRDTAVKNELKENFYHGFLLGLLRSRENWKVVSNRESGTGFADITVEIFA
;
A
#
# COMPACT_ATOMS: atom_id res chain seq x y z
N MET A 1 19.49 30.21 23.53
CA MET A 1 19.71 29.55 22.22
C MET A 1 18.53 29.92 21.35
N CYS A 2 18.77 30.57 20.21
CA CYS A 2 17.69 30.91 19.27
C CYS A 2 17.07 29.60 18.78
N GLY A 3 15.82 29.31 19.16
CA GLY A 3 15.17 28.05 18.83
C GLY A 3 14.99 27.94 17.33
N ARG A 4 15.71 27.02 16.68
CA ARG A 4 15.36 26.63 15.31
C ARG A 4 13.91 26.18 15.31
N GLN A 5 13.11 26.76 14.43
CA GLN A 5 11.78 26.25 14.12
C GLN A 5 11.95 24.78 13.70
N LYS A 6 11.17 23.88 14.30
CA LYS A 6 11.19 22.46 13.94
C LYS A 6 10.70 22.31 12.50
N ASP A 7 11.27 21.34 11.80
CA ASP A 7 10.83 20.98 10.46
C ASP A 7 9.38 20.48 10.47
N MET A 8 8.63 20.76 9.41
CA MET A 8 7.26 20.30 9.24
C MET A 8 7.23 18.78 9.01
N LEU A 9 6.17 18.11 9.44
CA LEU A 9 5.98 16.70 9.13
C LEU A 9 5.48 16.55 7.67
N PRO A 10 6.04 15.61 6.87
CA PRO A 10 5.73 15.50 5.45
C PRO A 10 4.40 14.75 5.20
N ILE A 11 3.28 15.31 5.64
CA ILE A 11 1.95 14.74 5.45
C ILE A 11 1.55 14.87 3.98
N GLY A 12 1.45 13.73 3.29
CA GLY A 12 0.97 13.65 1.90
C GLY A 12 2.03 13.95 0.85
N ILE A 13 3.30 14.10 1.25
CA ILE A 13 4.38 14.48 0.34
C ILE A 13 5.14 13.24 -0.12
N GLU A 14 5.17 13.03 -1.43
CA GLU A 14 5.90 11.93 -2.08
C GLU A 14 7.10 12.41 -2.91
N ASN A 15 7.33 13.73 -3.00
CA ASN A 15 8.45 14.33 -3.72
C ASN A 15 9.65 14.54 -2.79
N PHE A 16 10.78 13.88 -3.11
CA PHE A 16 12.00 13.98 -2.32
C PHE A 16 12.60 15.39 -2.35
N LYS A 17 12.60 16.05 -3.52
CA LYS A 17 13.13 17.42 -3.65
C LYS A 17 12.35 18.37 -2.76
N GLU A 18 11.03 18.33 -2.80
CA GLU A 18 10.13 19.13 -1.95
C GLU A 18 10.46 18.96 -0.47
N ILE A 19 10.57 17.71 0.01
CA ILE A 19 10.94 17.42 1.40
C ILE A 19 12.28 18.09 1.78
N ARG A 20 13.27 18.03 0.88
CA ARG A 20 14.60 18.57 1.13
C ARG A 20 14.70 20.10 1.03
N THR A 21 13.83 20.75 0.25
CA THR A 21 13.90 22.19 0.00
C THR A 21 12.92 23.02 0.84
N GLU A 22 11.80 22.44 1.28
CA GLU A 22 10.69 23.19 1.90
C GLU A 22 10.62 23.05 3.43
N GLY A 23 11.68 22.54 4.06
CA GLY A 23 11.78 22.48 5.52
C GLY A 23 10.93 21.36 6.15
N TYR A 24 10.84 20.21 5.48
CA TYR A 24 10.19 19.02 6.02
C TYR A 24 11.20 18.08 6.68
N TYR A 25 10.75 17.37 7.72
CA TYR A 25 11.54 16.36 8.38
C TYR A 25 11.68 15.13 7.49
N TYR A 26 12.92 14.71 7.26
CA TYR A 26 13.24 13.56 6.42
C TYR A 26 13.91 12.46 7.24
N VAL A 27 13.33 11.25 7.19
CA VAL A 27 14.02 10.05 7.65
C VAL A 27 14.90 9.54 6.51
N ASP A 28 16.20 9.59 6.72
CA ASP A 28 17.19 9.30 5.69
C ASP A 28 17.20 7.83 5.25
N LYS A 29 16.81 7.60 3.98
CA LYS A 29 16.85 6.28 3.31
C LYS A 29 17.85 6.23 2.15
N THR A 30 18.75 7.21 2.05
CA THR A 30 19.67 7.34 0.91
C THR A 30 20.71 6.21 0.83
N GLY A 31 20.93 5.45 1.91
CA GLY A 31 21.69 4.18 1.87
C GLY A 31 21.16 3.17 0.84
N LEU A 32 19.87 3.26 0.46
CA LEU A 32 19.27 2.51 -0.63
C LEU A 32 20.05 2.68 -1.95
N ILE A 33 20.53 3.90 -2.22
CA ILE A 33 21.24 4.24 -3.46
C ILE A 33 22.57 3.50 -3.53
N ARG A 34 23.36 3.53 -2.44
CA ARG A 34 24.61 2.78 -2.31
C ARG A 34 24.38 1.30 -2.55
N ASP A 35 23.37 0.74 -1.90
CA ASP A 35 23.08 -0.68 -1.96
C ASP A 35 22.57 -1.13 -3.33
N LEU A 36 21.79 -0.27 -3.99
CA LEU A 36 21.35 -0.49 -5.37
C LEU A 36 22.55 -0.42 -6.32
N LEU A 37 23.44 0.55 -6.13
CA LEU A 37 24.62 0.71 -6.97
C LEU A 37 25.60 -0.47 -6.88
N THR A 38 25.66 -1.13 -5.72
CA THR A 38 26.57 -2.24 -5.46
C THR A 38 25.96 -3.63 -5.70
N ARG A 39 24.65 -3.80 -5.52
CA ARG A 39 23.99 -5.12 -5.46
C ARG A 39 22.80 -5.31 -6.41
N ARG A 40 22.49 -4.35 -7.30
CA ARG A 40 21.34 -4.47 -8.22
C ARG A 40 21.50 -5.55 -9.29
N SER A 41 20.36 -5.99 -9.81
CA SER A 41 20.24 -6.64 -11.11
C SER A 41 19.88 -5.61 -12.18
N LYS A 42 19.76 -6.05 -13.44
CA LYS A 42 19.39 -5.17 -14.55
C LYS A 42 18.00 -4.56 -14.36
N VAL A 43 17.05 -5.35 -13.83
CA VAL A 43 15.68 -4.93 -13.54
C VAL A 43 15.36 -5.39 -12.12
N ASN A 44 14.93 -4.46 -11.27
CA ASN A 44 14.71 -4.70 -9.84
C ASN A 44 13.26 -4.34 -9.51
N LEU A 45 12.49 -5.27 -8.96
CA LEU A 45 11.12 -5.03 -8.52
C LEU A 45 11.06 -5.10 -7.00
N PHE A 46 10.67 -3.99 -6.37
CA PHE A 46 10.42 -3.89 -4.95
C PHE A 46 8.92 -4.02 -4.67
N THR A 47 8.50 -5.07 -3.98
CA THR A 47 7.12 -5.21 -3.51
C THR A 47 7.02 -4.93 -2.03
N ARG A 48 6.27 -3.90 -1.65
CA ARG A 48 6.03 -3.49 -0.26
C ARG A 48 4.59 -3.03 -0.10
N PRO A 49 4.01 -3.20 1.10
CA PRO A 49 2.68 -2.66 1.40
C PRO A 49 2.57 -1.16 1.09
N ARG A 50 1.32 -0.69 0.94
CA ARG A 50 1.03 0.74 0.74
C ARG A 50 1.62 1.55 1.90
N ARG A 51 2.03 2.80 1.61
CA ARG A 51 2.55 3.78 2.58
C ARG A 51 3.93 3.51 3.21
N PHE A 52 4.66 2.48 2.76
CA PHE A 52 6.04 2.20 3.19
C PHE A 52 7.13 3.00 2.44
N GLY A 53 6.81 4.18 1.90
CA GLY A 53 7.80 5.09 1.29
C GLY A 53 8.28 4.73 -0.13
N LYS A 54 7.54 3.88 -0.86
CA LYS A 54 7.90 3.48 -2.24
C LYS A 54 8.07 4.69 -3.18
N SER A 55 7.04 5.51 -3.32
CA SER A 55 7.03 6.66 -4.22
C SER A 55 8.07 7.71 -3.84
N LEU A 56 8.25 7.96 -2.54
CA LEU A 56 9.32 8.84 -2.05
C LEU A 56 10.71 8.33 -2.43
N ASN A 57 10.96 7.03 -2.29
CA ASN A 57 12.22 6.41 -2.73
C ASN A 57 12.40 6.51 -4.25
N MET A 58 11.33 6.42 -5.05
CA MET A 58 11.40 6.61 -6.51
C MET A 58 11.79 8.05 -6.87
N SER A 59 11.16 9.04 -6.21
CA SER A 59 11.52 10.47 -6.36
C SER A 59 12.97 10.76 -5.93
N MET A 60 13.42 10.13 -4.84
CA MET A 60 14.82 10.21 -4.38
C MET A 60 15.80 9.64 -5.41
N LEU A 61 15.50 8.47 -5.98
CA LEU A 61 16.34 7.85 -7.03
C LEU A 61 16.42 8.73 -8.27
N GLN A 62 15.28 9.28 -8.72
CA GLN A 62 15.26 10.23 -9.83
C GLN A 62 16.15 11.44 -9.53
N SER A 63 15.96 12.08 -8.38
CA SER A 63 16.73 13.25 -7.94
C SER A 63 18.24 12.98 -7.86
N PHE A 64 18.64 11.74 -7.53
CA PHE A 64 20.06 11.37 -7.45
C PHE A 64 20.69 11.18 -8.83
N PHE A 65 20.03 10.45 -9.73
CA PHE A 65 20.65 10.04 -11.00
C PHE A 65 20.51 11.07 -12.12
N GLU A 66 19.41 11.81 -12.13
CA GLU A 66 18.98 12.62 -13.27
C GLU A 66 19.88 13.82 -13.57
N TYR A 67 20.20 14.03 -14.86
CA TYR A 67 20.90 15.23 -15.29
C TYR A 67 20.22 16.51 -14.81
N GLY A 68 21.03 17.48 -14.35
CA GLY A 68 20.52 18.73 -13.78
C GLY A 68 20.01 18.60 -12.35
N GLY A 69 20.09 17.39 -11.74
CA GLY A 69 19.77 17.18 -10.34
C GLY A 69 20.63 18.02 -9.39
N GLU A 70 19.98 18.61 -8.39
CA GLU A 70 20.64 19.44 -7.37
C GLU A 70 21.38 18.56 -6.35
N LYS A 71 22.72 18.57 -6.39
CA LYS A 71 23.56 17.74 -5.51
C LYS A 71 23.35 18.05 -4.02
N THR A 72 23.03 19.31 -3.71
CA THR A 72 22.80 19.81 -2.35
C THR A 72 21.61 19.14 -1.66
N LEU A 73 20.69 18.52 -2.41
CA LEU A 73 19.57 17.75 -1.83
C LEU A 73 20.07 16.60 -0.93
N PHE A 74 21.28 16.10 -1.20
CA PHE A 74 21.88 14.95 -0.52
C PHE A 74 22.84 15.35 0.61
N ASP A 75 23.06 16.64 0.85
CA ASP A 75 23.98 17.11 1.88
C ASP A 75 23.57 16.61 3.27
N GLY A 76 24.54 16.01 3.97
CA GLY A 76 24.35 15.47 5.32
C GLY A 76 23.63 14.12 5.38
N LEU A 77 23.22 13.56 4.24
CA LEU A 77 22.57 12.25 4.15
C LEU A 77 23.59 11.10 4.01
N GLU A 78 23.17 9.87 4.24
CA GLU A 78 24.02 8.67 4.25
C GLU A 78 24.79 8.52 2.93
N ILE A 79 24.15 8.74 1.79
CA ILE A 79 24.81 8.63 0.48
C ILE A 79 25.93 9.66 0.27
N SER A 80 25.86 10.82 0.92
CA SER A 80 26.93 11.84 0.83
C SER A 80 28.25 11.38 1.43
N LYS A 81 28.22 10.34 2.27
CA LYS A 81 29.41 9.69 2.85
C LYS A 81 30.12 8.75 1.87
N GLU A 82 29.56 8.54 0.67
CA GLU A 82 30.11 7.70 -0.40
C GLU A 82 30.58 8.57 -1.59
N PRO A 83 31.70 9.33 -1.46
CA PRO A 83 32.10 10.32 -2.45
C PRO A 83 32.35 9.73 -3.84
N ASP A 84 32.95 8.54 -3.91
CA ASP A 84 33.22 7.85 -5.19
C ASP A 84 31.93 7.50 -5.94
N LEU A 85 30.88 7.10 -5.22
CA LEU A 85 29.58 6.81 -5.82
C LEU A 85 28.89 8.10 -6.28
N CYS A 86 28.92 9.13 -5.45
CA CYS A 86 28.37 10.45 -5.79
C CYS A 86 29.06 11.03 -7.03
N GLU A 87 30.39 11.02 -7.08
CA GLU A 87 31.15 11.51 -8.23
C GLU A 87 30.81 10.72 -9.49
N LYS A 88 30.71 9.40 -9.40
CA LYS A 88 30.49 8.55 -10.57
C LYS A 88 29.05 8.58 -11.09
N TYR A 89 28.04 8.72 -10.23
CA TYR A 89 26.65 8.48 -10.60
C TYR A 89 25.71 9.67 -10.43
N MET A 90 25.99 10.60 -9.51
CA MET A 90 25.04 11.65 -9.16
C MET A 90 24.91 12.68 -10.29
N GLY A 91 23.69 12.84 -10.79
CA GLY A 91 23.34 13.79 -11.84
C GLY A 91 23.97 13.50 -13.20
N LYS A 92 24.17 12.22 -13.54
CA LYS A 92 24.92 11.77 -14.72
C LYS A 92 24.15 10.88 -15.69
N TYR A 93 22.85 10.68 -15.47
CA TYR A 93 22.05 9.77 -16.28
C TYR A 93 20.76 10.46 -16.75
N PRO A 94 20.29 10.16 -17.97
CA PRO A 94 18.91 10.40 -18.31
C PRO A 94 18.04 9.39 -17.55
N VAL A 95 16.98 9.87 -16.90
CA VAL A 95 16.08 9.05 -16.10
C VAL A 95 14.67 9.17 -16.65
N ILE A 96 14.07 8.07 -17.08
CA ILE A 96 12.63 8.02 -17.39
C ILE A 96 11.91 7.60 -16.12
N SER A 97 11.01 8.44 -15.61
CA SER A 97 10.28 8.21 -14.36
C SER A 97 8.78 8.27 -14.61
N VAL A 98 8.08 7.13 -14.47
CA VAL A 98 6.63 7.05 -14.67
C VAL A 98 5.95 6.45 -13.45
N SER A 99 4.84 7.06 -13.01
CA SER A 99 3.97 6.49 -11.98
C SER A 99 2.68 6.00 -12.61
N LEU A 100 2.33 4.72 -12.39
CA LEU A 100 1.11 4.12 -12.93
C LEU A 100 -0.09 4.23 -11.98
N LYS A 101 0.05 4.96 -10.86
CA LYS A 101 -0.97 5.20 -9.84
C LYS A 101 -2.27 5.80 -10.41
N SER A 102 -2.15 6.65 -11.43
CA SER A 102 -3.28 7.32 -12.08
C SER A 102 -3.97 6.48 -13.16
N VAL A 103 -3.42 5.33 -13.55
CA VAL A 103 -3.98 4.49 -14.62
C VAL A 103 -5.09 3.59 -14.04
N ASN A 104 -6.22 4.20 -13.71
CA ASN A 104 -7.32 3.57 -12.97
C ASN A 104 -8.70 3.73 -13.64
N GLY A 105 -8.72 3.67 -14.97
CA GLY A 105 -9.92 3.82 -15.80
C GLY A 105 -11.07 2.87 -15.44
N ALA A 106 -12.30 3.25 -15.81
CA ALA A 106 -13.48 2.41 -15.60
C ALA A 106 -13.57 1.26 -16.63
N ASP A 107 -12.94 1.44 -17.79
CA ASP A 107 -12.84 0.49 -18.90
C ASP A 107 -11.42 0.53 -19.50
N TYR A 108 -11.15 -0.40 -20.42
CA TYR A 108 -9.84 -0.52 -21.07
C TYR A 108 -9.45 0.73 -21.86
N GLU A 109 -10.36 1.33 -22.61
CA GLU A 109 -10.07 2.50 -23.45
C GLU A 109 -9.66 3.72 -22.61
N THR A 110 -10.36 3.96 -21.51
CA THR A 110 -10.03 5.00 -20.55
C THR A 110 -8.67 4.72 -19.88
N ALA A 111 -8.44 3.47 -19.43
CA ALA A 111 -7.17 3.10 -18.82
C ALA A 111 -5.99 3.21 -19.81
N ARG A 112 -6.21 2.84 -21.07
CA ARG A 112 -5.25 3.01 -22.17
C ARG A 112 -4.94 4.48 -22.41
N ALA A 113 -5.93 5.36 -22.44
CA ALA A 113 -5.73 6.80 -22.60
C ALA A 113 -4.95 7.43 -21.42
N LEU A 114 -5.22 6.98 -20.19
CA LEU A 114 -4.45 7.37 -19.00
C LEU A 114 -2.99 6.89 -19.10
N MET A 115 -2.75 5.67 -19.61
CA MET A 115 -1.39 5.18 -19.88
C MET A 115 -0.68 6.05 -20.94
N CYS A 116 -1.37 6.44 -22.02
CA CYS A 116 -0.82 7.39 -22.99
C CYS A 116 -0.44 8.72 -22.33
N SER A 117 -1.27 9.20 -21.39
CA SER A 117 -1.04 10.46 -20.69
C SER A 117 0.20 10.41 -19.80
N VAL A 118 0.33 9.36 -18.99
CA VAL A 118 1.53 9.16 -18.15
C VAL A 118 2.82 9.13 -18.97
N ILE A 119 2.81 8.39 -20.09
CA ILE A 119 4.00 8.24 -20.94
C ILE A 119 4.27 9.52 -21.74
N GLY A 120 3.22 10.17 -22.25
CA GLY A 120 3.31 11.40 -23.02
C GLY A 120 3.80 12.58 -22.19
N GLU A 121 3.33 12.73 -20.95
CA GLU A 121 3.81 13.72 -19.99
C GLU A 121 5.30 13.52 -19.69
N GLU A 122 5.72 12.29 -19.44
CA GLU A 122 7.13 11.99 -19.20
C GLU A 122 7.99 12.22 -20.46
N ALA A 123 7.46 11.94 -21.65
CA ALA A 123 8.15 12.25 -22.91
C ALA A 123 8.25 13.77 -23.13
N LEU A 124 7.22 14.56 -22.79
CA LEU A 124 7.22 16.02 -22.89
C LEU A 124 8.26 16.68 -22.00
N ARG A 125 8.60 16.08 -20.84
CA ARG A 125 9.65 16.57 -19.95
C ARG A 125 11.01 16.72 -20.65
N PHE A 126 11.22 15.97 -21.74
CA PHE A 126 12.42 16.01 -22.56
C PHE A 126 12.29 16.83 -23.85
N TYR A 127 11.21 17.60 -24.03
CA TYR A 127 10.91 18.32 -25.27
C TYR A 127 12.08 19.19 -25.74
N ASP A 128 12.55 20.09 -24.87
CA ASP A 128 13.65 21.00 -25.18
C ASP A 128 14.96 20.26 -25.51
N SER A 129 15.16 19.08 -24.90
CA SER A 129 16.35 18.27 -25.14
C SER A 129 16.27 17.50 -26.46
N LEU A 130 15.11 16.96 -26.81
CA LEU A 130 14.96 16.01 -27.92
C LEU A 130 14.52 16.67 -29.23
N ASP A 131 13.54 17.57 -29.23
CA ASP A 131 13.05 18.21 -30.47
C ASP A 131 14.11 19.14 -31.08
N GLY A 132 14.84 19.86 -30.23
CA GLY A 132 15.97 20.72 -30.60
C GLY A 132 17.31 20.00 -30.77
N SER A 133 17.38 18.67 -30.56
CA SER A 133 18.65 17.94 -30.55
C SER A 133 19.36 17.95 -31.90
N GLU A 134 20.62 18.38 -31.93
CA GLU A 134 21.50 18.25 -33.11
C GLU A 134 22.01 16.81 -33.31
N ARG A 135 21.92 15.96 -32.26
CA ARG A 135 22.34 14.55 -32.31
C ARG A 135 21.26 13.63 -32.88
N LEU A 136 20.03 14.12 -33.02
CA LEU A 136 18.91 13.38 -33.60
C LEU A 136 18.65 13.86 -35.03
N ASN A 137 18.36 12.92 -35.93
CA ASN A 137 17.91 13.26 -37.27
C ASN A 137 16.40 13.53 -37.30
N GLU A 138 15.90 14.10 -38.40
CA GLU A 138 14.49 14.48 -38.50
C GLU A 138 13.53 13.29 -38.39
N ALA A 139 13.91 12.09 -38.85
CA ALA A 139 13.07 10.90 -38.70
C ALA A 139 12.95 10.45 -37.23
N GLU A 140 14.02 10.58 -36.44
CA GLU A 140 14.02 10.30 -35.01
C GLU A 140 13.20 11.32 -34.23
N LYS A 141 13.32 12.61 -34.58
CA LYS A 141 12.49 13.67 -34.02
C LYS A 141 11.01 13.47 -34.35
N GLU A 142 10.71 13.02 -35.57
CA GLU A 142 9.33 12.71 -35.94
C GLU A 142 8.76 11.55 -35.12
N ARG A 143 9.56 10.50 -34.88
CA ARG A 143 9.18 9.42 -33.96
C ARG A 143 9.00 9.90 -32.52
N TYR A 144 9.82 10.85 -32.06
CA TYR A 144 9.62 11.48 -30.76
C TYR A 144 8.31 12.24 -30.69
N ARG A 145 7.97 13.01 -31.73
CA ARG A 145 6.71 13.77 -31.81
C ARG A 145 5.47 12.88 -31.72
N GLN A 146 5.55 11.63 -32.18
CA GLN A 146 4.47 10.65 -31.97
C GLN A 146 4.21 10.31 -30.48
N LEU A 147 5.19 10.49 -29.59
CA LEU A 147 5.01 10.26 -28.16
C LEU A 147 4.29 11.41 -27.46
N ILE A 148 4.39 12.62 -28.02
CA ILE A 148 3.89 13.86 -27.44
C ILE A 148 2.76 14.49 -28.27
N ASP A 149 2.24 13.76 -29.25
CA ASP A 149 1.13 14.23 -30.08
C ASP A 149 -0.14 14.34 -29.24
N ILE A 150 -0.87 15.43 -29.42
CA ILE A 150 -2.06 15.76 -28.62
C ILE A 150 -3.30 15.56 -29.52
N ASP A 151 -4.29 14.82 -29.02
CA ASP A 151 -5.56 14.68 -29.71
C ASP A 151 -6.34 16.00 -29.67
N ARG A 152 -6.34 16.72 -30.80
CA ARG A 152 -7.04 18.00 -30.96
C ARG A 152 -8.54 17.84 -31.24
N LYS A 153 -9.07 16.62 -31.33
CA LYS A 153 -10.42 16.35 -31.86
C LYS A 153 -11.42 15.75 -30.88
N GLY A 154 -11.01 15.22 -29.72
CA GLY A 154 -11.94 14.45 -28.89
C GLY A 154 -11.78 14.56 -27.40
N ASN A 155 -10.56 14.46 -26.87
CA ASN A 155 -10.26 14.48 -25.45
C ASN A 155 -8.87 15.08 -25.29
N GLU A 156 -8.69 16.09 -24.43
CA GLU A 156 -7.44 16.83 -24.18
C GLU A 156 -6.31 15.92 -23.63
N GLY A 157 -5.84 14.94 -24.41
CA GLY A 157 -4.90 13.90 -24.03
C GLY A 157 -4.00 13.48 -25.18
N PHE A 158 -3.12 12.51 -24.92
CA PHE A 158 -2.07 12.11 -25.86
C PHE A 158 -2.57 11.10 -26.90
N ALA A 159 -2.36 11.42 -28.17
CA ALA A 159 -2.74 10.61 -29.31
C ALA A 159 -1.65 9.62 -29.68
N MET A 160 -1.59 8.49 -28.95
CA MET A 160 -0.59 7.45 -29.20
C MET A 160 -1.25 6.17 -29.76
N PRO A 161 -0.94 5.74 -30.99
CA PRO A 161 -1.35 4.42 -31.50
C PRO A 161 -0.76 3.28 -30.66
N ASP A 162 -1.42 2.12 -30.61
CA ASP A 162 -0.98 0.96 -29.79
C ASP A 162 0.47 0.54 -30.05
N ALA A 163 0.87 0.49 -31.33
CA ALA A 163 2.24 0.13 -31.69
C ALA A 163 3.28 1.12 -31.14
N VAL A 164 2.93 2.41 -31.08
CA VAL A 164 3.78 3.46 -30.51
C VAL A 164 3.77 3.35 -28.98
N LEU A 165 2.60 3.17 -28.36
CA LEU A 165 2.44 3.01 -26.91
C LEU A 165 3.24 1.82 -26.37
N MET A 166 3.12 0.66 -27.00
CA MET A 166 3.85 -0.54 -26.62
C MET A 166 5.38 -0.39 -26.77
N GLY A 167 5.84 0.43 -27.72
CA GLY A 167 7.27 0.70 -27.96
C GLY A 167 7.81 1.96 -27.31
N SER A 168 6.98 2.70 -26.58
CA SER A 168 7.21 4.10 -26.19
C SER A 168 8.42 4.30 -25.29
N LEU A 169 8.50 3.60 -24.16
CA LEU A 169 9.61 3.72 -23.21
C LEU A 169 10.94 3.26 -23.84
N ARG A 170 10.92 2.26 -24.73
CA ARG A 170 12.11 1.83 -25.49
C ARG A 170 12.55 2.90 -26.48
N LEU A 171 11.61 3.49 -27.22
CA LEU A 171 11.88 4.57 -28.15
C LEU A 171 12.48 5.77 -27.42
N LEU A 172 11.83 6.23 -26.35
CA LEU A 172 12.32 7.34 -25.53
C LEU A 172 13.71 7.04 -24.98
N SER A 173 13.96 5.82 -24.50
CA SER A 173 15.29 5.40 -24.04
C SER A 173 16.37 5.54 -25.12
N ALA A 174 16.09 5.09 -26.34
CA ALA A 174 17.05 5.15 -27.44
C ALA A 174 17.38 6.59 -27.86
N LEU A 175 16.36 7.46 -27.88
CA LEU A 175 16.53 8.88 -28.21
C LEU A 175 17.34 9.61 -27.14
N LEU A 176 17.06 9.34 -25.87
CA LEU A 176 17.80 9.90 -24.74
C LEU A 176 19.25 9.42 -24.71
N GLU A 177 19.52 8.13 -24.93
CA GLU A 177 20.90 7.62 -25.02
C GLU A 177 21.66 8.29 -26.16
N LYS A 178 21.03 8.46 -27.33
CA LYS A 178 21.66 9.14 -28.46
C LYS A 178 21.92 10.62 -28.19
N HIS A 179 21.00 11.32 -27.54
CA HIS A 179 21.16 12.72 -27.19
C HIS A 179 22.21 12.93 -26.09
N PHE A 180 22.12 12.23 -24.96
CA PHE A 180 23.00 12.46 -23.82
C PHE A 180 24.33 11.70 -23.92
N GLY A 181 24.39 10.60 -24.68
CA GLY A 181 25.57 9.73 -24.78
C GLY A 181 25.71 8.72 -23.63
N GLU A 182 24.71 8.64 -22.74
CA GLU A 182 24.68 7.73 -21.60
C GLU A 182 23.43 6.85 -21.63
N LYS A 183 23.56 5.63 -21.11
CA LYS A 183 22.43 4.70 -20.99
C LYS A 183 21.36 5.23 -20.02
N VAL A 184 20.11 4.84 -20.23
CA VAL A 184 18.95 5.37 -19.53
C VAL A 184 18.57 4.55 -18.30
N ILE A 185 18.24 5.21 -17.20
CA ILE A 185 17.63 4.56 -16.03
C ILE A 185 16.11 4.68 -16.15
N ILE A 186 15.38 3.57 -15.93
CA ILE A 186 13.91 3.58 -15.97
C ILE A 186 13.36 3.31 -14.57
N LEU A 187 12.51 4.20 -14.08
CA LEU A 187 11.81 4.13 -12.81
C LEU A 187 10.31 3.98 -13.10
N ILE A 188 9.68 2.91 -12.61
CA ILE A 188 8.24 2.65 -12.79
C ILE A 188 7.59 2.45 -11.42
N ASP A 189 6.83 3.44 -10.96
CA ASP A 189 6.11 3.37 -9.69
C ASP A 189 4.70 2.79 -9.84
N GLU A 190 4.27 2.09 -8.79
CA GLU A 190 2.97 1.44 -8.66
C GLU A 190 2.52 0.64 -9.90
N TYR A 191 3.42 -0.21 -10.41
CA TYR A 191 3.23 -0.93 -11.66
C TYR A 191 1.97 -1.83 -11.68
N ASP A 192 1.50 -2.25 -10.51
CA ASP A 192 0.41 -3.19 -10.29
C ASP A 192 -0.97 -2.52 -10.18
N VAL A 193 -1.05 -1.19 -10.07
CA VAL A 193 -2.32 -0.45 -9.97
C VAL A 193 -3.23 -0.63 -11.19
N PRO A 194 -2.76 -0.48 -12.45
CA PRO A 194 -3.62 -0.69 -13.61
C PRO A 194 -4.20 -2.10 -13.66
N LEU A 195 -3.43 -3.10 -13.22
CA LEU A 195 -3.83 -4.50 -13.18
C LEU A 195 -4.89 -4.76 -12.11
N ALA A 196 -4.71 -4.19 -10.91
CA ALA A 196 -5.71 -4.26 -9.86
C ALA A 196 -7.05 -3.67 -10.32
N LYS A 197 -7.01 -2.53 -11.01
CA LYS A 197 -8.22 -1.88 -11.51
C LYS A 197 -8.89 -2.65 -12.64
N ALA A 198 -8.08 -3.17 -13.56
CA ALA A 198 -8.56 -3.98 -14.66
C ALA A 198 -9.27 -5.26 -14.19
N GLU A 199 -8.76 -5.89 -13.11
CA GLU A 199 -9.42 -7.03 -12.48
C GLU A 199 -10.76 -6.64 -11.82
N GLU A 200 -10.80 -5.51 -11.10
CA GLU A 200 -12.03 -4.99 -10.49
C GLU A 200 -13.12 -4.71 -11.52
N LYS A 201 -12.73 -4.25 -12.72
CA LYS A 201 -13.64 -3.78 -13.78
C LYS A 201 -13.85 -4.75 -14.93
N GLY A 202 -13.14 -5.88 -14.96
CA GLY A 202 -13.35 -6.95 -15.93
C GLY A 202 -12.65 -6.80 -17.28
N TYR A 203 -11.56 -6.01 -17.36
CA TYR A 203 -10.72 -5.85 -18.57
C TYR A 203 -9.25 -6.26 -18.34
N TYR A 204 -9.04 -7.21 -17.43
CA TYR A 204 -7.71 -7.63 -16.98
C TYR A 204 -6.81 -8.16 -18.11
N ASN A 205 -7.35 -8.97 -19.03
CA ASN A 205 -6.56 -9.61 -20.08
C ASN A 205 -5.96 -8.59 -21.06
N GLU A 206 -6.76 -7.59 -21.44
CA GLU A 206 -6.36 -6.49 -22.31
C GLU A 206 -5.25 -5.66 -21.66
N MET A 207 -5.40 -5.34 -20.37
CA MET A 207 -4.39 -4.59 -19.63
C MET A 207 -3.08 -5.35 -19.45
N VAL A 208 -3.16 -6.67 -19.18
CA VAL A 208 -1.98 -7.55 -19.10
C VAL A 208 -1.20 -7.54 -20.41
N LEU A 209 -1.89 -7.66 -21.55
CA LEU A 209 -1.24 -7.65 -22.86
C LEU A 209 -0.52 -6.32 -23.13
N LEU A 210 -1.16 -5.19 -22.81
CA LEU A 210 -0.56 -3.87 -22.98
C LEU A 210 0.70 -3.70 -22.12
N ILE A 211 0.60 -3.94 -20.81
CA ILE A 211 1.73 -3.77 -19.87
C ILE A 211 2.87 -4.73 -20.21
N ARG A 212 2.55 -6.00 -20.54
CA ARG A 212 3.55 -6.99 -20.96
C ARG A 212 4.35 -6.49 -22.15
N ASN A 213 3.69 -5.98 -23.19
CA ASN A 213 4.36 -5.51 -24.40
C ASN A 213 5.23 -4.27 -24.13
N ILE A 214 4.77 -3.33 -23.30
CA ILE A 214 5.56 -2.17 -22.87
C ILE A 214 6.81 -2.64 -22.11
N PHE A 215 6.63 -3.51 -21.12
CA PHE A 215 7.70 -3.93 -20.22
C PHE A 215 8.72 -4.85 -20.92
N GLU A 216 8.29 -5.75 -21.79
CA GLU A 216 9.20 -6.60 -22.58
C GLU A 216 10.11 -5.77 -23.50
N GLN A 217 9.53 -4.74 -24.14
CA GLN A 217 10.27 -3.83 -25.01
C GLN A 217 11.21 -2.91 -24.21
N ALA A 218 10.78 -2.40 -23.07
CA ALA A 218 11.53 -1.44 -22.27
C ALA A 218 12.61 -2.07 -21.37
N LEU A 219 12.35 -3.27 -20.81
CA LEU A 219 13.13 -3.84 -19.71
C LEU A 219 14.02 -5.03 -20.10
N LYS A 220 13.76 -5.66 -21.25
CA LYS A 220 14.56 -6.81 -21.74
C LYS A 220 15.20 -6.56 -23.09
N THR A 221 14.44 -6.12 -24.08
CA THR A 221 14.95 -5.91 -25.46
C THR A 221 15.42 -4.48 -25.71
N ASN A 222 15.87 -3.79 -24.64
CA ASN A 222 16.31 -2.41 -24.66
C ASN A 222 17.82 -2.30 -24.42
N ASN A 223 18.59 -2.07 -25.49
CA ASN A 223 20.05 -1.91 -25.39
C ASN A 223 20.47 -0.61 -24.69
N SER A 224 19.60 0.41 -24.73
CA SER A 224 19.78 1.73 -24.13
C SER A 224 19.53 1.73 -22.62
N LEU A 225 18.94 0.68 -22.06
CA LEU A 225 18.70 0.56 -20.63
C LEU A 225 20.02 0.41 -19.87
N TYR A 226 20.24 1.22 -18.83
CA TYR A 226 21.30 1.06 -17.84
C TYR A 226 20.86 0.08 -16.75
N PHE A 227 19.78 0.39 -16.03
CA PHE A 227 19.02 -0.52 -15.17
C PHE A 227 17.61 0.05 -14.95
N ALA A 228 16.71 -0.76 -14.41
CA ALA A 228 15.38 -0.32 -14.01
C ALA A 228 15.04 -0.66 -12.55
N VAL A 229 14.20 0.19 -11.96
CA VAL A 229 13.58 -0.03 -10.66
C VAL A 229 12.07 0.07 -10.82
N LEU A 230 11.37 -0.94 -10.33
CA LEU A 230 9.91 -0.99 -10.29
C LEU A 230 9.47 -1.10 -8.84
N THR A 231 8.33 -0.49 -8.53
CA THR A 231 7.69 -0.58 -7.21
C THR A 231 6.22 -0.97 -7.36
N GLY A 232 5.74 -1.80 -6.43
CA GLY A 232 4.34 -2.23 -6.38
C GLY A 232 3.98 -2.79 -5.00
N CYS A 233 2.71 -3.14 -4.81
CA CYS A 233 2.26 -3.80 -3.58
C CYS A 233 2.41 -5.32 -3.67
N MET A 234 1.89 -5.90 -4.76
CA MET A 234 1.92 -7.34 -4.98
C MET A 234 2.83 -7.69 -6.15
N ARG A 235 3.38 -8.89 -6.12
CA ARG A 235 3.98 -9.47 -7.31
C ARG A 235 2.87 -10.14 -8.10
N VAL A 236 2.51 -9.56 -9.24
CA VAL A 236 1.69 -10.25 -10.26
C VAL A 236 2.56 -11.33 -10.92
N SER A 237 2.05 -12.57 -11.03
CA SER A 237 2.86 -13.74 -11.40
C SER A 237 3.64 -13.61 -12.70
N ARG A 238 4.67 -14.46 -12.80
CA ARG A 238 5.56 -14.56 -13.96
C ARG A 238 4.87 -14.97 -15.25
N GLU A 239 3.67 -15.54 -15.18
CA GLU A 239 2.97 -16.09 -16.34
C GLU A 239 2.07 -15.08 -17.05
N SER A 240 1.71 -13.94 -16.42
CA SER A 240 0.83 -12.93 -17.02
C SER A 240 1.60 -11.78 -17.70
N ILE A 241 2.41 -11.01 -16.95
CA ILE A 241 3.10 -9.81 -17.47
C ILE A 241 4.62 -9.97 -17.61
N PHE A 242 5.22 -10.88 -16.83
CA PHE A 242 6.66 -11.11 -16.85
C PHE A 242 7.04 -12.34 -17.67
N THR A 243 6.11 -12.89 -18.44
CA THR A 243 6.30 -14.03 -19.34
C THR A 243 7.18 -13.59 -20.49
N GLY A 244 8.49 -13.67 -20.26
CA GLY A 244 9.52 -13.09 -21.11
C GLY A 244 10.60 -12.36 -20.31
N LEU A 245 10.29 -11.72 -19.19
CA LEU A 245 11.22 -10.96 -18.34
C LEU A 245 11.97 -11.86 -17.33
N ASN A 246 12.77 -12.79 -17.86
CA ASN A 246 13.62 -13.68 -17.05
C ASN A 246 14.81 -12.98 -16.35
N ASN A 247 15.01 -11.68 -16.59
CA ASN A 247 16.05 -10.85 -15.99
C ASN A 247 15.58 -10.06 -14.74
N LEU A 248 14.33 -10.25 -14.30
CA LEU A 248 13.73 -9.54 -13.18
C LEU A 248 14.17 -10.10 -11.83
N LYS A 249 14.78 -9.25 -10.99
CA LYS A 249 15.05 -9.55 -9.58
C LYS A 249 13.92 -8.99 -8.72
N VAL A 250 13.14 -9.88 -8.10
CA VAL A 250 12.11 -9.51 -7.12
C VAL A 250 12.73 -9.39 -5.73
N LEU A 251 12.37 -8.31 -5.04
CA LEU A 251 12.79 -7.93 -3.70
C LEU A 251 11.53 -7.63 -2.88
N SER A 252 10.91 -8.68 -2.34
CA SER A 252 9.66 -8.59 -1.57
C SER A 252 9.88 -8.35 -0.08
N VAL A 253 8.78 -8.29 0.69
CA VAL A 253 8.80 -8.18 2.17
C VAL A 253 9.62 -9.28 2.85
N THR A 254 9.91 -10.39 2.16
CA THR A 254 10.65 -11.53 2.71
C THR A 254 12.14 -11.48 2.36
N SER A 255 12.53 -10.54 1.51
CA SER A 255 13.91 -10.34 1.09
C SER A 255 14.69 -9.56 2.15
N VAL A 256 15.80 -10.15 2.62
CA VAL A 256 16.76 -9.50 3.54
C VAL A 256 17.48 -8.33 2.88
N ARG A 257 17.61 -8.34 1.56
CA ARG A 257 18.22 -7.23 0.84
C ARG A 257 17.22 -6.06 0.82
N PHE A 258 17.66 -4.90 1.29
CA PHE A 258 16.85 -3.66 1.33
C PHE A 258 15.64 -3.72 2.28
N ASP A 259 15.72 -4.49 3.37
CA ASP A 259 14.64 -4.60 4.34
C ASP A 259 14.44 -3.32 5.17
N GLU A 260 15.49 -2.58 5.48
CA GLU A 260 15.42 -1.34 6.29
C GLU A 260 15.03 -0.07 5.52
N TYR A 261 15.03 -0.08 4.18
CA TYR A 261 14.80 1.13 3.37
C TYR A 261 13.33 1.44 3.06
N PHE A 262 12.41 0.56 3.49
CA PHE A 262 10.98 0.73 3.33
C PHE A 262 10.30 0.57 4.68
N GLY A 263 9.78 1.67 5.21
CA GLY A 263 9.35 1.73 6.61
C GLY A 263 10.33 2.47 7.50
N PHE A 264 9.92 2.73 8.74
CA PHE A 264 10.81 3.29 9.76
C PHE A 264 11.26 2.21 10.73
N THR A 265 12.55 2.16 10.99
CA THR A 265 13.12 1.31 12.04
C THR A 265 12.80 1.89 13.42
N ASP A 266 12.88 1.06 14.46
CA ASP A 266 12.68 1.49 15.85
C ASP A 266 13.58 2.67 16.24
N GLN A 267 14.83 2.68 15.75
CA GLN A 267 15.77 3.77 16.02
C GLN A 267 15.35 5.08 15.34
N GLU A 268 14.84 5.02 14.12
CA GLU A 268 14.36 6.19 13.39
C GLU A 268 13.12 6.80 14.04
N VAL A 269 12.18 5.96 14.47
CA VAL A 269 10.99 6.40 15.22
C VAL A 269 11.40 7.08 16.53
N ARG A 270 12.33 6.49 17.30
CA ARG A 270 12.84 7.11 18.53
C ARG A 270 13.45 8.50 18.27
N ARG A 271 14.27 8.63 17.23
CA ARG A 271 14.89 9.92 16.85
C ARG A 271 13.84 10.96 16.44
N MET A 272 12.83 10.55 15.66
CA MET A 272 11.74 11.44 15.27
C MET A 272 10.96 11.92 16.51
N LEU A 273 10.57 11.00 17.40
CA LEU A 273 9.86 11.36 18.62
C LEU A 273 10.69 12.29 19.51
N GLU A 274 11.99 12.05 19.64
CA GLU A 274 12.90 12.94 20.37
C GLU A 274 12.96 14.34 19.72
N TYR A 275 13.12 14.42 18.40
CA TYR A 275 13.15 15.68 17.66
C TYR A 275 11.89 16.51 17.91
N TYR A 276 10.71 15.87 17.93
CA TYR A 276 9.44 16.54 18.19
C TYR A 276 9.10 16.71 19.68
N GLY A 277 9.91 16.19 20.62
CA GLY A 277 9.64 16.27 22.06
C GLY A 277 8.54 15.33 22.53
N LEU A 278 8.28 14.26 21.78
CA LEU A 278 7.23 13.27 21.97
C LEU A 278 7.77 11.93 22.50
N SER A 279 8.97 11.88 23.06
CA SER A 279 9.60 10.64 23.55
C SER A 279 8.72 9.86 24.54
N GLY A 280 7.90 10.54 25.33
CA GLY A 280 6.95 9.91 26.27
C GLY A 280 5.79 9.14 25.60
N LYS A 281 5.61 9.28 24.29
CA LYS A 281 4.58 8.57 23.50
C LYS A 281 5.13 7.31 22.81
N TYR A 282 6.42 6.98 23.01
CA TYR A 282 7.08 5.86 22.34
C TYR A 282 6.35 4.52 22.52
N ASP A 283 5.96 4.16 23.74
CA ASP A 283 5.29 2.88 24.00
C ASP A 283 3.91 2.80 23.30
N THR A 284 3.20 3.93 23.22
CA THR A 284 1.94 4.04 22.47
C THR A 284 2.18 3.85 20.97
N VAL A 285 3.17 4.54 20.40
CA VAL A 285 3.55 4.42 18.98
C VAL A 285 3.97 2.99 18.67
N LYS A 286 4.76 2.36 19.53
CA LYS A 286 5.19 0.97 19.37
C LYS A 286 4.00 0.01 19.40
N GLN A 287 3.11 0.14 20.37
CA GLN A 287 1.94 -0.72 20.45
C GLN A 287 1.01 -0.57 19.25
N TRP A 288 0.85 0.64 18.72
CA TRP A 288 -0.12 0.93 17.67
C TRP A 288 0.41 0.70 16.26
N TYR A 289 1.67 1.04 16.00
CA TYR A 289 2.21 1.19 14.65
C TYR A 289 3.46 0.34 14.35
N ASP A 290 4.09 -0.28 15.36
CA ASP A 290 5.17 -1.27 15.16
C ASP A 290 4.61 -2.65 14.86
N GLY A 291 5.40 -3.50 14.20
CA GLY A 291 5.16 -4.92 14.19
C GLY A 291 5.32 -5.57 12.82
N TYR A 292 5.69 -4.83 11.78
CA TYR A 292 5.95 -5.39 10.46
C TYR A 292 7.38 -5.94 10.38
N ARG A 293 7.52 -7.22 10.03
CA ARG A 293 8.80 -7.87 9.78
C ARG A 293 9.11 -7.87 8.29
N PHE A 294 10.07 -7.06 7.85
CA PHE A 294 10.64 -7.15 6.50
C PHE A 294 12.01 -7.78 6.56
N GLY A 295 12.24 -8.86 5.81
CA GLY A 295 13.50 -9.61 5.88
C GLY A 295 13.87 -9.94 7.33
N ASN A 296 14.91 -9.28 7.84
CA ASN A 296 15.38 -9.43 9.22
C ASN A 296 15.16 -8.20 10.11
N VAL A 297 14.46 -7.18 9.62
CA VAL A 297 14.25 -5.89 10.31
C VAL A 297 12.78 -5.72 10.67
N ASP A 298 12.54 -5.22 11.88
CA ASP A 298 11.21 -4.78 12.31
C ASP A 298 11.05 -3.30 11.95
N VAL A 299 9.96 -3.00 11.28
CA VAL A 299 9.66 -1.66 10.79
C VAL A 299 8.22 -1.24 11.14
N TYR A 300 8.05 0.07 11.22
CA TYR A 300 6.81 0.78 11.40
C TYR A 300 6.32 1.27 10.03
N CYS A 301 5.01 1.39 9.87
CA CYS A 301 4.45 2.12 8.74
C CYS A 301 4.74 3.63 8.90
N PRO A 302 5.44 4.27 7.95
CA PRO A 302 5.82 5.68 8.02
C PRO A 302 4.61 6.61 8.15
N TRP A 303 3.56 6.38 7.37
CA TRP A 303 2.38 7.22 7.36
C TRP A 303 1.71 7.29 8.72
N ASP A 304 1.57 6.16 9.40
CA ASP A 304 0.85 6.08 10.67
C ASP A 304 1.66 6.79 11.79
N VAL A 305 2.99 6.62 11.78
CA VAL A 305 3.88 7.33 12.71
C VAL A 305 3.88 8.83 12.46
N ILE A 306 4.03 9.28 11.21
CA ILE A 306 4.03 10.71 10.85
C ILE A 306 2.69 11.34 11.21
N SER A 307 1.57 10.70 10.84
CA SER A 307 0.22 11.22 11.11
C SER A 307 -0.04 11.36 12.62
N TYR A 308 0.38 10.38 13.42
CA TYR A 308 0.21 10.50 14.87
C TYR A 308 1.13 11.56 15.48
N CYS A 309 2.36 11.68 15.00
CA CYS A 309 3.25 12.75 15.45
C CYS A 309 2.67 14.13 15.13
N ASP A 310 2.11 14.30 13.94
CA ASP A 310 1.48 15.54 13.45
C ASP A 310 0.31 15.93 14.34
N GLU A 311 -0.59 14.99 14.59
CA GLU A 311 -1.73 15.22 15.47
C GLU A 311 -1.29 15.60 16.90
N LEU A 312 -0.23 14.98 17.41
CA LEU A 312 0.32 15.31 18.73
C LEU A 312 1.00 16.69 18.78
N THR A 313 1.40 17.27 17.64
CA THR A 313 1.90 18.64 17.60
C THR A 313 0.79 19.68 17.82
N ASP A 314 -0.44 19.37 17.38
CA ASP A 314 -1.62 20.21 17.57
C ASP A 314 -2.32 19.95 18.92
N ASP A 315 -2.49 18.66 19.28
CA ASP A 315 -3.12 18.22 20.52
C ASP A 315 -2.27 17.15 21.23
N PRO A 316 -1.48 17.54 22.26
CA PRO A 316 -0.68 16.60 23.04
C PRO A 316 -1.49 15.51 23.78
N SER A 317 -2.80 15.74 23.95
CA SER A 317 -3.72 14.79 24.58
C SER A 317 -4.35 13.80 23.59
N ALA A 318 -4.13 13.99 22.28
CA ALA A 318 -4.68 13.12 21.25
C ALA A 318 -4.29 11.64 21.45
N GLY A 319 -5.30 10.79 21.30
CA GLY A 319 -5.14 9.34 21.27
C GLY A 319 -4.73 8.86 19.87
N PRO A 320 -4.06 7.69 19.77
CA PRO A 320 -3.75 7.08 18.49
C PRO A 320 -5.02 6.69 17.72
N LYS A 321 -4.93 6.67 16.39
CA LYS A 321 -6.04 6.38 15.46
C LYS A 321 -5.66 5.34 14.40
N ASP A 322 -6.67 4.84 13.70
CA ASP A 322 -6.54 3.93 12.55
C ASP A 322 -6.32 4.76 11.26
N TYR A 323 -5.08 5.17 10.99
CA TYR A 323 -4.71 5.93 9.81
C TYR A 323 -4.73 5.07 8.53
N TRP A 324 -4.46 3.76 8.63
CA TRP A 324 -4.46 2.75 7.55
C TRP A 324 -5.81 2.59 6.84
N SER A 325 -6.91 2.91 7.54
CA SER A 325 -8.30 2.56 7.19
C SER A 325 -8.85 3.17 5.88
N ASN A 326 -8.23 4.23 5.33
CA ASN A 326 -8.73 4.98 4.17
C ASN A 326 -8.32 4.45 2.79
N THR A 327 -8.29 3.13 2.57
CA THR A 327 -7.96 2.58 1.25
C THR A 327 -8.96 1.53 0.80
N SER A 328 -9.18 1.47 -0.52
CA SER A 328 -9.83 0.36 -1.25
C SER A 328 -9.23 -1.03 -0.96
N SER A 329 -8.26 -1.14 -0.07
CA SER A 329 -7.58 -2.36 0.33
C SER A 329 -8.30 -3.17 1.41
N ASN A 330 -9.32 -2.64 2.11
CA ASN A 330 -10.05 -3.42 3.12
C ASN A 330 -10.92 -4.53 2.49
N ASP A 331 -11.18 -4.44 1.19
CA ASP A 331 -11.93 -5.43 0.42
C ASP A 331 -11.36 -6.85 0.54
N VAL A 332 -10.04 -6.99 0.72
CA VAL A 332 -9.40 -8.31 0.88
C VAL A 332 -9.87 -8.98 2.18
N VAL A 333 -9.96 -8.23 3.28
CA VAL A 333 -10.45 -8.75 4.56
C VAL A 333 -11.93 -9.10 4.44
N ARG A 334 -12.73 -8.23 3.82
CA ARG A 334 -14.15 -8.53 3.58
C ARG A 334 -14.35 -9.80 2.74
N ARG A 335 -13.61 -9.95 1.64
CA ARG A 335 -13.66 -11.14 0.77
C ARG A 335 -13.19 -12.41 1.50
N LEU A 336 -12.20 -12.31 2.39
CA LEU A 336 -11.81 -13.40 3.29
C LEU A 336 -13.02 -13.85 4.12
N LEU A 337 -13.73 -12.92 4.74
CA LEU A 337 -14.88 -13.21 5.60
C LEU A 337 -16.02 -13.85 4.81
N GLU A 338 -16.36 -13.30 3.65
CA GLU A 338 -17.42 -13.81 2.76
C GLU A 338 -17.16 -15.24 2.27
N LYS A 339 -15.90 -15.61 2.02
CA LYS A 339 -15.50 -16.94 1.53
C LYS A 339 -14.95 -17.86 2.63
N SER A 340 -15.02 -17.47 3.90
CA SER A 340 -14.40 -18.19 5.00
C SER A 340 -15.06 -19.54 5.27
N THR A 341 -14.24 -20.60 5.32
CA THR A 341 -14.62 -21.91 5.86
C THR A 341 -14.56 -21.89 7.40
N ALA A 342 -15.12 -22.91 8.07
CA ALA A 342 -15.02 -23.04 9.53
C ALA A 342 -13.56 -22.97 10.02
N ALA A 343 -12.64 -23.71 9.36
CA ALA A 343 -11.22 -23.68 9.70
C ALA A 343 -10.59 -22.28 9.52
N MET A 344 -11.00 -21.51 8.51
CA MET A 344 -10.52 -20.14 8.34
C MET A 344 -11.04 -19.20 9.43
N ARG A 345 -12.26 -19.43 9.93
CA ARG A 345 -12.79 -18.65 11.05
C ARG A 345 -11.98 -18.90 12.31
N ASP A 346 -11.67 -20.16 12.63
CA ASP A 346 -10.79 -20.50 13.76
C ASP A 346 -9.42 -19.80 13.65
N ASP A 347 -8.83 -19.76 12.45
CA ASP A 347 -7.58 -19.04 12.21
C ASP A 347 -7.72 -17.52 12.41
N ILE A 348 -8.83 -16.93 11.98
CA ILE A 348 -9.12 -15.50 12.18
C ILE A 348 -9.30 -15.19 13.67
N GLU A 349 -9.99 -16.04 14.43
CA GLU A 349 -10.16 -15.89 15.88
C GLU A 349 -8.79 -15.88 16.59
N ARG A 350 -7.91 -16.82 16.23
CA ARG A 350 -6.54 -16.89 16.74
C ARG A 350 -5.74 -15.64 16.39
N LEU A 351 -5.83 -15.17 15.15
CA LEU A 351 -5.16 -13.93 14.73
C LEU A 351 -5.62 -12.70 15.53
N ILE A 352 -6.92 -12.54 15.74
CA ILE A 352 -7.50 -11.45 16.54
C ILE A 352 -7.08 -11.57 18.00
N SER A 353 -6.83 -12.78 18.49
CA SER A 353 -6.27 -13.04 19.81
C SER A 353 -4.82 -12.60 19.97
N GLY A 354 -4.17 -12.15 18.90
CA GLY A 354 -2.74 -11.88 18.89
C GLY A 354 -1.90 -13.16 18.81
N GLU A 355 -2.53 -14.31 18.57
CA GLU A 355 -1.82 -15.52 18.21
C GLU A 355 -1.38 -15.46 16.74
N SER A 356 -0.67 -16.50 16.35
CA SER A 356 -0.17 -16.69 15.00
C SER A 356 -0.71 -17.96 14.39
N VAL A 357 -0.95 -17.94 13.09
CA VAL A 357 -1.36 -19.11 12.30
C VAL A 357 -0.25 -19.48 11.32
N THR A 358 -0.07 -20.77 11.05
CA THR A 358 0.94 -21.22 10.07
C THR A 358 0.24 -21.48 8.75
N LYS A 359 0.63 -20.75 7.71
CA LYS A 359 0.01 -20.81 6.39
C LYS A 359 1.07 -20.83 5.30
N GLU A 360 0.75 -21.51 4.21
CA GLU A 360 1.52 -21.45 2.98
C GLU A 360 1.40 -20.04 2.40
N VAL A 361 2.53 -19.43 2.04
CA VAL A 361 2.57 -18.10 1.43
C VAL A 361 3.23 -18.20 0.07
N ASN A 362 2.41 -18.07 -0.96
CA ASN A 362 2.85 -17.97 -2.34
C ASN A 362 3.00 -16.50 -2.72
N GLU A 363 4.24 -16.05 -2.92
CA GLU A 363 4.54 -14.69 -3.37
C GLU A 363 4.41 -14.52 -4.88
N GLU A 364 4.06 -15.57 -5.63
CA GLU A 364 3.94 -15.60 -7.10
C GLU A 364 2.47 -15.73 -7.56
N LEU A 365 1.55 -14.96 -6.99
CA LEU A 365 0.13 -15.00 -7.38
C LEU A 365 -0.20 -14.09 -8.57
N THR A 366 -1.08 -14.51 -9.49
CA THR A 366 -1.73 -13.57 -10.41
C THR A 366 -2.97 -12.95 -9.76
N TYR A 367 -3.48 -11.82 -10.30
CA TYR A 367 -4.77 -11.26 -9.85
C TYR A 367 -5.92 -12.27 -10.02
N ASN A 368 -5.93 -13.03 -11.11
CA ASN A 368 -6.88 -14.12 -11.35
C ASN A 368 -6.79 -15.23 -10.29
N ASP A 369 -5.59 -15.52 -9.79
CA ASP A 369 -5.38 -16.54 -8.76
C ASP A 369 -5.81 -16.07 -7.36
N LEU A 370 -5.82 -14.75 -7.09
CA LEU A 370 -6.08 -14.22 -5.73
C LEU A 370 -7.38 -14.77 -5.13
N TYR A 371 -8.39 -14.99 -5.97
CA TYR A 371 -9.73 -15.39 -5.54
C TYR A 371 -10.17 -16.77 -6.04
N SER A 372 -9.30 -17.48 -6.77
CA SER A 372 -9.58 -18.82 -7.31
C SER A 372 -9.56 -19.89 -6.22
N ARG A 373 -8.68 -19.75 -5.23
CA ARG A 373 -8.59 -20.62 -4.04
C ARG A 373 -8.67 -19.78 -2.78
N ALA A 374 -9.46 -20.24 -1.82
CA ALA A 374 -9.61 -19.55 -0.54
C ALA A 374 -8.26 -19.37 0.18
N GLU A 375 -7.33 -20.33 0.07
CA GLU A 375 -6.00 -20.27 0.72
C GLU A 375 -5.10 -19.13 0.19
N ASN A 376 -5.30 -18.67 -1.05
CA ASN A 376 -4.46 -17.61 -1.62
C ASN A 376 -4.62 -16.27 -0.88
N VAL A 377 -5.74 -16.09 -0.18
CA VAL A 377 -6.04 -14.91 0.64
C VAL A 377 -4.97 -14.64 1.70
N TRP A 378 -4.34 -15.67 2.27
CA TRP A 378 -3.29 -15.52 3.28
C TRP A 378 -2.05 -14.84 2.69
N SER A 379 -1.73 -15.18 1.44
CA SER A 379 -0.63 -14.56 0.70
C SER A 379 -0.94 -13.11 0.36
N VAL A 380 -2.20 -12.79 0.01
CA VAL A 380 -2.64 -11.40 -0.23
C VAL A 380 -2.53 -10.59 1.05
N LEU A 381 -3.09 -11.07 2.15
CA LEU A 381 -3.06 -10.37 3.44
C LEU A 381 -1.62 -10.14 3.92
N PHE A 382 -0.74 -11.11 3.72
CA PHE A 382 0.68 -10.98 4.05
C PHE A 382 1.40 -9.94 3.18
N THR A 383 1.28 -10.03 1.85
CA THR A 383 1.99 -9.13 0.92
C THR A 383 1.47 -7.69 0.96
N THR A 384 0.20 -7.50 1.32
CA THR A 384 -0.44 -6.18 1.46
C THR A 384 -0.31 -5.58 2.86
N GLY A 385 0.29 -6.29 3.82
CA GLY A 385 0.59 -5.76 5.16
C GLY A 385 -0.50 -5.97 6.22
N TYR A 386 -1.61 -6.64 5.92
CA TYR A 386 -2.59 -7.04 6.95
C TYR A 386 -2.06 -8.14 7.88
N LEU A 387 -1.13 -8.94 7.39
CA LEU A 387 -0.42 -9.94 8.18
C LEU A 387 1.08 -9.73 8.04
N THR A 388 1.80 -10.13 9.08
CA THR A 388 3.26 -10.13 9.12
C THR A 388 3.79 -11.48 9.56
N GLN A 389 5.08 -11.72 9.37
CA GLN A 389 5.72 -12.95 9.80
C GLN A 389 6.29 -12.81 11.21
N ARG A 390 6.11 -13.84 12.04
CA ARG A 390 6.76 -14.00 13.34
C ARG A 390 7.73 -15.18 13.31
N GLY A 391 8.98 -14.95 13.69
CA GLY A 391 10.01 -15.99 13.66
C GLY A 391 10.49 -16.31 12.23
N LYS A 392 11.18 -17.44 12.08
CA LYS A 392 11.73 -17.88 10.79
C LYS A 392 10.67 -18.64 9.98
N ALA A 393 10.76 -18.54 8.66
CA ALA A 393 9.95 -19.34 7.74
C ALA A 393 10.42 -20.80 7.76
N ASP A 394 9.50 -21.72 7.48
CA ASP A 394 9.76 -23.14 7.28
C ASP A 394 9.32 -23.53 5.87
N GLY A 395 10.27 -23.52 4.93
CA GLY A 395 9.97 -23.64 3.50
C GLY A 395 9.03 -22.54 3.02
N GLU A 396 7.90 -22.93 2.43
CA GLU A 396 6.83 -22.04 1.96
C GLU A 396 5.84 -21.66 3.07
N PHE A 397 5.94 -22.29 4.24
CA PHE A 397 5.09 -22.01 5.39
C PHE A 397 5.63 -20.87 6.23
N ARG A 398 4.75 -19.95 6.57
CA ARG A 398 5.05 -18.79 7.40
C ARG A 398 4.10 -18.75 8.59
N ARG A 399 4.67 -18.41 9.74
CA ARG A 399 3.92 -18.11 10.95
C ARG A 399 3.43 -16.66 10.87
N LEU A 400 2.19 -16.49 10.46
CA LEU A 400 1.54 -15.21 10.22
C LEU A 400 0.85 -14.68 11.49
N ALA A 401 0.91 -13.39 11.72
CA ALA A 401 0.23 -12.69 12.81
C ALA A 401 -0.27 -11.32 12.35
N ILE A 402 -1.27 -10.77 13.04
CA ILE A 402 -1.64 -9.36 12.88
C ILE A 402 -0.47 -8.50 13.41
N PRO A 403 0.02 -7.51 12.64
CA PRO A 403 1.25 -6.79 13.00
C PRO A 403 1.10 -5.96 14.26
N ASN A 404 0.00 -5.21 14.37
CA ASN A 404 -0.15 -4.13 15.34
C ASN A 404 -1.62 -3.88 15.72
N ARG A 405 -1.84 -2.94 16.64
CA ARG A 405 -3.17 -2.62 17.16
C ARG A 405 -4.12 -2.06 16.10
N GLU A 406 -3.61 -1.22 15.20
CA GLU A 406 -4.39 -0.59 14.14
C GLU A 406 -4.97 -1.64 13.18
N ILE A 407 -4.15 -2.56 12.68
CA ILE A 407 -4.63 -3.64 11.81
C ILE A 407 -5.61 -4.55 12.56
N GLN A 408 -5.37 -4.80 13.86
CA GLN A 408 -6.30 -5.57 14.68
C GLN A 408 -7.69 -4.91 14.77
N ASN A 409 -7.75 -3.57 14.92
CA ASN A 409 -9.00 -2.82 14.92
C ASN A 409 -9.72 -2.94 13.56
N ILE A 410 -8.98 -2.90 12.44
CA ILE A 410 -9.54 -3.09 11.10
C ILE A 410 -10.21 -4.46 10.98
N PHE A 411 -9.54 -5.54 11.39
CA PHE A 411 -10.14 -6.88 11.40
C PHE A 411 -11.41 -6.92 12.24
N MET A 412 -11.37 -6.40 13.47
CA MET A 412 -12.54 -6.38 14.36
C MET A 412 -13.72 -5.59 13.77
N ASN A 413 -13.45 -4.44 13.15
CA ASN A 413 -14.49 -3.62 12.53
C ASN A 413 -15.10 -4.32 11.31
N GLN A 414 -14.27 -4.88 10.41
CA GLN A 414 -14.75 -5.62 9.23
C GLN A 414 -15.58 -6.86 9.62
N ILE A 415 -15.17 -7.57 10.68
CA ILE A 415 -15.94 -8.71 11.20
C ILE A 415 -17.29 -8.25 11.75
N ARG A 416 -17.31 -7.16 12.53
CA ARG A 416 -18.56 -6.60 13.06
C ARG A 416 -19.53 -6.22 11.94
N GLU A 417 -19.04 -5.55 10.90
CA GLU A 417 -19.83 -5.17 9.72
C GLU A 417 -20.37 -6.39 8.97
N TRP A 418 -19.51 -7.38 8.72
CA TRP A 418 -19.89 -8.63 8.06
C TRP A 418 -20.95 -9.41 8.85
N MET A 419 -20.79 -9.51 10.18
CA MET A 419 -21.78 -10.16 11.05
C MET A 419 -23.12 -9.43 11.00
N GLN A 420 -23.12 -8.10 11.08
CA GLN A 420 -24.35 -7.31 10.99
C GLN A 420 -25.06 -7.52 9.65
N ALA A 421 -24.30 -7.59 8.55
CA ALA A 421 -24.86 -7.89 7.23
C ALA A 421 -25.47 -9.30 7.19
N LYS A 422 -24.77 -10.32 7.70
CA LYS A 422 -25.25 -11.71 7.78
C LYS A 422 -26.53 -11.85 8.59
N VAL A 423 -26.64 -11.16 9.72
CA VAL A 423 -27.85 -11.21 10.54
C VAL A 423 -29.02 -10.50 9.86
N ARG A 424 -28.79 -9.43 9.10
CA ARG A 424 -29.84 -8.77 8.31
C ARG A 424 -30.35 -9.64 7.16
N GLU A 425 -29.54 -10.54 6.63
CA GLU A 425 -30.00 -11.56 5.66
C GLU A 425 -31.00 -12.54 6.30
N ASP A 426 -30.82 -12.86 7.59
CA ASP A 426 -31.72 -13.71 8.39
C ASP A 426 -32.78 -12.89 9.15
N GLY A 427 -33.62 -12.18 8.39
CA GLY A 427 -34.62 -11.26 8.92
C GLY A 427 -35.65 -11.93 9.86
N ALA A 428 -35.96 -13.21 9.65
CA ALA A 428 -36.91 -13.95 10.48
C ALA A 428 -36.35 -14.19 11.90
N ARG A 429 -35.11 -14.69 11.99
CA ARG A 429 -34.45 -14.92 13.29
C ARG A 429 -34.15 -13.61 14.02
N LEU A 430 -33.80 -12.55 13.28
CA LEU A 430 -33.64 -11.21 13.85
C LEU A 430 -34.96 -10.67 14.40
N GLN A 431 -36.08 -10.96 13.74
CA GLN A 431 -37.40 -10.61 14.23
C GLN A 431 -37.73 -11.35 15.52
N GLU A 432 -37.52 -12.67 15.58
CA GLU A 432 -37.69 -13.49 16.78
C GLU A 432 -36.83 -12.98 17.94
N PHE A 433 -35.58 -12.61 17.67
CA PHE A 433 -34.69 -12.01 18.67
C PHE A 433 -35.27 -10.73 19.27
N CYS A 434 -35.76 -9.81 18.42
CA CYS A 434 -36.36 -8.55 18.88
C CYS A 434 -37.66 -8.77 19.66
N GLU A 435 -38.48 -9.74 19.24
CA GLU A 435 -39.74 -10.08 19.93
C GLU A 435 -39.46 -10.70 21.30
N ALA A 436 -38.50 -11.61 21.39
CA ALA A 436 -38.04 -12.18 22.66
C ALA A 436 -37.55 -11.07 23.60
N LEU A 437 -36.79 -10.11 23.09
CA LEU A 437 -36.28 -8.98 23.89
C LEU A 437 -37.41 -8.06 24.37
N LYS A 438 -38.40 -7.77 23.51
CA LYS A 438 -39.60 -6.98 23.87
C LYS A 438 -40.45 -7.67 24.95
N ASN A 439 -40.52 -9.00 24.91
CA ASN A 439 -41.29 -9.81 25.85
C ASN A 439 -40.51 -10.20 27.12
N ALA A 440 -39.27 -9.72 27.27
CA ALA A 440 -38.35 -10.10 28.35
C ALA A 440 -38.07 -11.62 28.44
N ASP A 441 -38.17 -12.35 27.32
CA ASP A 441 -37.83 -13.76 27.22
C ASP A 441 -36.32 -13.95 27.12
N THR A 442 -35.67 -13.93 28.29
CA THR A 442 -34.22 -14.09 28.41
C THR A 442 -33.68 -15.41 27.84
N GLY A 443 -34.46 -16.50 27.90
CA GLY A 443 -34.05 -17.81 27.39
C GLY A 443 -33.95 -17.81 25.86
N SER A 444 -34.97 -17.28 25.19
CA SER A 444 -34.97 -17.15 23.74
C SER A 444 -33.93 -16.14 23.25
N VAL A 445 -33.79 -14.99 23.94
CA VAL A 445 -32.73 -14.00 23.64
C VAL A 445 -31.35 -14.65 23.69
N GLN A 446 -31.04 -15.39 24.77
CA GLN A 446 -29.76 -16.06 24.92
C GLN A 446 -29.54 -17.13 23.84
N SER A 447 -30.54 -17.98 23.58
CA SER A 447 -30.46 -19.05 22.58
C SER A 447 -30.21 -18.50 21.17
N ILE A 448 -31.02 -17.53 20.74
CA ILE A 448 -30.93 -16.92 19.42
C ILE A 448 -29.60 -16.17 19.26
N PHE A 449 -29.19 -15.40 20.28
CA PHE A 449 -27.92 -14.68 20.25
C PHE A 449 -26.72 -15.64 20.20
N THR A 450 -26.74 -16.71 21.00
CA THR A 450 -25.69 -17.74 20.98
C THR A 450 -25.60 -18.39 19.60
N GLY A 451 -26.74 -18.61 18.95
CA GLY A 451 -26.75 -19.16 17.60
C GLY A 451 -26.21 -18.20 16.54
N PHE A 452 -26.49 -16.88 16.63
CA PHE A 452 -25.80 -15.90 15.78
C PHE A 452 -24.28 -15.90 16.01
N LEU A 453 -23.84 -16.04 17.26
CA LEU A 453 -22.41 -16.12 17.59
C LEU A 453 -21.76 -17.42 17.07
N GLY A 454 -22.46 -18.55 17.09
CA GLY A 454 -21.94 -19.83 16.60
C GLY A 454 -21.79 -19.91 15.07
N GLU A 455 -22.52 -19.09 14.33
CA GLU A 455 -22.41 -19.00 12.87
C GLU A 455 -21.40 -17.94 12.41
N THR A 456 -20.82 -17.21 13.36
CA THR A 456 -19.90 -16.09 13.13
C THR A 456 -18.55 -16.32 13.82
N ILE A 457 -17.69 -15.30 13.86
CA ILE A 457 -16.33 -15.36 14.43
C ILE A 457 -16.38 -14.97 15.91
N SER A 458 -16.02 -15.87 16.81
CA SER A 458 -16.02 -15.63 18.25
C SER A 458 -14.82 -14.78 18.70
N ILE A 459 -15.08 -13.74 19.49
CA ILE A 459 -14.03 -12.92 20.12
C ILE A 459 -13.91 -13.23 21.63
N ARG A 460 -14.77 -14.08 22.19
CA ARG A 460 -14.89 -14.35 23.64
C ARG A 460 -13.64 -15.00 24.21
N ASP A 461 -13.09 -15.96 23.50
CA ASP A 461 -11.96 -16.79 23.95
C ASP A 461 -10.59 -16.21 23.56
N THR A 462 -10.57 -15.00 23.01
CA THR A 462 -9.36 -14.36 22.50
C THR A 462 -8.50 -13.73 23.60
N ALA A 463 -7.18 -13.56 23.43
CA ALA A 463 -6.31 -12.87 24.42
C ALA A 463 -6.40 -11.33 24.35
N VAL A 464 -7.47 -10.80 23.75
CA VAL A 464 -7.75 -9.37 23.66
C VAL A 464 -8.07 -8.80 25.06
N LYS A 465 -7.67 -7.55 25.37
CA LYS A 465 -8.01 -6.90 26.66
C LYS A 465 -9.52 -6.99 26.91
N ASN A 466 -9.93 -7.30 28.14
CA ASN A 466 -11.34 -7.51 28.51
C ASN A 466 -12.28 -6.38 28.01
N GLU A 467 -11.86 -5.12 28.15
CA GLU A 467 -12.62 -3.95 27.68
C GLU A 467 -12.99 -4.02 26.19
N LEU A 468 -12.12 -4.58 25.35
CA LEU A 468 -12.34 -4.66 23.91
C LEU A 468 -13.23 -5.82 23.52
N LYS A 469 -13.21 -6.92 24.28
CA LYS A 469 -14.17 -8.02 24.10
C LYS A 469 -15.57 -7.51 24.36
N GLU A 470 -15.75 -6.82 25.48
CA GLU A 470 -17.02 -6.20 25.86
C GLU A 470 -17.48 -5.23 24.78
N ASN A 471 -16.62 -4.30 24.36
CA ASN A 471 -16.93 -3.34 23.29
C ASN A 471 -17.30 -4.02 21.96
N PHE A 472 -16.72 -5.18 21.63
CA PHE A 472 -17.09 -5.93 20.44
C PHE A 472 -18.53 -6.48 20.51
N TYR A 473 -18.85 -7.22 21.58
CA TYR A 473 -20.18 -7.81 21.78
C TYR A 473 -21.25 -6.74 22.00
N HIS A 474 -20.91 -5.68 22.72
CA HIS A 474 -21.74 -4.50 22.91
C HIS A 474 -22.08 -3.84 21.58
N GLY A 475 -21.07 -3.60 20.74
CA GLY A 475 -21.26 -3.05 19.40
C GLY A 475 -22.08 -3.97 18.48
N PHE A 476 -21.92 -5.29 18.61
CA PHE A 476 -22.73 -6.26 17.88
C PHE A 476 -24.21 -6.22 18.31
N LEU A 477 -24.48 -6.24 19.62
CA LEU A 477 -25.83 -6.08 20.18
C LEU A 477 -26.49 -4.77 19.75
N LEU A 478 -25.77 -3.65 19.84
CA LEU A 478 -26.28 -2.36 19.33
C LEU A 478 -26.66 -2.43 17.85
N GLY A 479 -25.87 -3.13 17.04
CA GLY A 479 -26.17 -3.36 15.63
C GLY A 479 -27.45 -4.16 15.39
N LEU A 480 -27.67 -5.21 16.18
CA LEU A 480 -28.88 -6.02 16.14
C LEU A 480 -30.12 -5.20 16.53
N LEU A 481 -30.03 -4.46 17.63
CA LEU A 481 -31.15 -3.72 18.21
C LEU A 481 -31.55 -2.50 17.36
N ARG A 482 -30.57 -1.84 16.71
CA ARG A 482 -30.80 -0.71 15.80
C ARG A 482 -31.40 -1.11 14.45
N SER A 483 -31.58 -2.40 14.20
CA SER A 483 -32.23 -2.88 12.96
C SER A 483 -33.73 -2.56 12.91
N ARG A 484 -34.35 -2.30 14.07
CA ARG A 484 -35.77 -1.91 14.18
C ARG A 484 -35.91 -0.39 14.13
N GLU A 485 -36.59 0.11 13.09
CA GLU A 485 -36.80 1.55 12.88
C GLU A 485 -37.58 2.22 14.01
N ASN A 486 -38.47 1.50 14.70
CA ASN A 486 -39.28 2.00 15.81
C ASN A 486 -38.60 1.85 17.18
N TRP A 487 -37.31 1.49 17.23
CA TRP A 487 -36.56 1.36 18.48
C TRP A 487 -35.50 2.45 18.58
N LYS A 488 -35.52 3.21 19.67
CA LYS A 488 -34.43 4.12 20.02
C LYS A 488 -33.49 3.43 20.99
N VAL A 489 -32.32 3.09 20.48
CA VAL A 489 -31.27 2.37 21.22
C VAL A 489 -30.18 3.35 21.66
N VAL A 490 -30.04 3.52 22.98
CA VAL A 490 -29.05 4.40 23.61
C VAL A 490 -28.05 3.55 24.39
N SER A 491 -26.75 3.80 24.16
CA SER A 491 -25.66 3.11 24.84
C SER A 491 -25.17 3.91 26.05
N ASN A 492 -24.73 3.23 27.11
CA ASN A 492 -24.05 3.80 28.28
C ASN A 492 -24.80 5.00 28.89
N ARG A 493 -26.13 4.87 29.04
CA ARG A 493 -26.97 5.95 29.57
C ARG A 493 -26.85 5.99 31.09
N GLU A 494 -26.61 7.16 31.65
CA GLU A 494 -26.69 7.38 33.11
C GLU A 494 -28.09 7.00 33.61
N SER A 495 -28.14 6.14 34.63
CA SER A 495 -29.38 5.66 35.25
C SER A 495 -29.15 5.39 36.73
N GLY A 496 -29.86 6.10 37.61
CA GLY A 496 -29.72 5.97 39.06
C GLY A 496 -28.32 6.36 39.55
N THR A 497 -27.64 5.46 40.27
CA THR A 497 -26.26 5.64 40.77
C THR A 497 -25.19 5.04 39.86
N GLY A 498 -25.53 4.67 38.62
CA GLY A 498 -24.61 4.01 37.68
C GLY A 498 -24.97 4.23 36.22
N PHE A 499 -24.48 3.35 35.35
CA PHE A 499 -24.70 3.39 33.90
C PHE A 499 -25.43 2.13 33.46
N ALA A 500 -26.43 2.27 32.59
CA ALA A 500 -27.02 1.14 31.88
C ALA A 500 -26.25 0.92 30.57
N ASP A 501 -25.80 -0.31 30.32
CA ASP A 501 -25.01 -0.65 29.12
C ASP A 501 -25.79 -0.31 27.85
N ILE A 502 -27.01 -0.83 27.72
CA ILE A 502 -27.91 -0.55 26.59
C ILE A 502 -29.32 -0.28 27.09
N THR A 503 -29.89 0.85 26.68
CA THR A 503 -31.30 1.20 26.90
C THR A 503 -32.04 1.17 25.57
N VAL A 504 -33.20 0.51 25.53
CA VAL A 504 -34.07 0.46 24.34
C VAL A 504 -35.41 1.12 24.69
N GLU A 505 -35.74 2.21 24.00
CA GLU A 505 -37.06 2.84 24.03
C GLU A 505 -37.83 2.35 22.78
N ILE A 506 -38.94 1.64 22.99
CA ILE A 506 -39.77 1.09 21.90
C ILE A 506 -40.94 2.02 21.65
N PHE A 507 -41.03 2.57 20.44
CA PHE A 507 -42.17 3.38 20.01
C PHE A 507 -43.25 2.47 19.42
N ALA A 508 -44.50 2.78 19.78
CA ALA A 508 -45.68 2.09 19.30
C ALA A 508 -45.99 2.44 17.84
#